data_AF-A0A6M7T740-F1
#
_entry.id   AF-A0A6M7T740-F1
#
_cell.length_a   1.000
_cell.length_b   1.000
_cell.length_c   1.000
_cell.angle_alpha   90.00
_cell.angle_beta   90.00
_cell.angle_gamma   90.00
#
_symmetry.space_group_name_H-M   'P 1'
#
loop_
_entity.id
_entity.type
_entity.pdbx_description
1 polymer ?
#
loop_
_entity_poly.entity_id
_entity_poly.type
_entity_poly.pdbx_seq_one_letter_code
_entity_poly.pdbx_strand_id
1 'polypeptide(L)'
;NFSFWLLPASLAVFLASLLIDGAATGWTLYPPLSSYGFSSGISVDLMILSLHVAGLSSILASINMMSTVWGVYKEMGVSVE
;
A
#
# COMPACT_ATOMS: atom_id res chain seq x y z
N ASN A 1 -12.12 -2.21 11.94
CA ASN A 1 -11.19 -1.23 11.36
C ASN A 1 -10.74 -1.74 10.01
N PHE A 2 -11.25 -1.17 8.91
CA PHE A 2 -11.00 -1.70 7.57
C PHE A 2 -9.55 -1.47 7.11
N SER A 3 -8.97 -0.28 7.39
CA SER A 3 -7.58 0.01 7.00
C SER A 3 -6.61 -0.97 7.65
N PHE A 4 -6.82 -1.34 8.91
CA PHE A 4 -5.98 -2.31 9.62
C PHE A 4 -5.93 -3.68 8.91
N TRP A 5 -7.06 -4.23 8.46
CA TRP A 5 -7.12 -5.57 7.85
C TRP A 5 -6.55 -5.63 6.43
N LEU A 6 -6.48 -4.50 5.73
CA LEU A 6 -5.83 -4.44 4.43
C LEU A 6 -4.32 -4.65 4.51
N LEU A 7 -3.66 -4.36 5.65
CA LEU A 7 -2.21 -4.57 5.84
C LEU A 7 -1.79 -6.05 5.89
N PRO A 8 -2.38 -6.92 6.73
CA PRO A 8 -2.04 -8.33 6.71
C PRO A 8 -2.43 -9.00 5.39
N ALA A 9 -3.50 -8.54 4.74
CA ALA A 9 -3.87 -9.01 3.40
C ALA A 9 -2.84 -8.60 2.34
N SER A 10 -2.40 -7.33 2.32
CA SER A 10 -1.38 -6.86 1.37
C SER A 10 -0.03 -7.53 1.59
N LEU A 11 0.35 -7.77 2.85
CA LEU A 11 1.56 -8.49 3.20
C LEU A 11 1.50 -9.96 2.77
N ALA A 12 0.36 -10.63 2.94
CA ALA A 12 0.19 -12.01 2.48
C ALA A 12 0.38 -12.12 0.96
N VAL A 13 -0.18 -11.18 0.19
CA VAL A 13 -0.01 -11.12 -1.26
C VAL A 13 1.45 -10.81 -1.65
N PHE A 14 2.12 -9.94 -0.90
CA PHE A 14 3.55 -9.65 -1.10
C PHE A 14 4.42 -10.89 -0.87
N LEU A 15 4.19 -11.61 0.23
CA LEU A 15 4.90 -12.84 0.53
C LEU A 15 4.63 -13.92 -0.51
N ALA A 16 3.40 -14.02 -1.03
CA ALA A 16 3.08 -14.92 -2.13
C ALA A 16 3.88 -14.58 -3.41
N SER A 17 4.08 -13.29 -3.72
CA SER A 17 4.96 -12.85 -4.82
C SER A 17 6.39 -13.37 -4.64
N LEU A 18 6.94 -13.27 -3.41
CA LEU A 18 8.31 -13.72 -3.10
C LEU A 18 8.48 -15.24 -3.14
N LEU A 19 7.45 -16.02 -2.82
CA LEU A 19 7.51 -17.48 -2.81
C LEU A 19 7.48 -18.10 -4.21
N ILE A 20 6.96 -17.39 -5.21
CA ILE A 20 6.88 -17.88 -6.58
C ILE A 20 8.23 -17.68 -7.27
N ASP A 21 8.63 -16.43 -7.47
CA ASP A 21 9.93 -16.05 -8.06
C ASP A 21 10.43 -14.70 -7.50
N GLY A 22 9.54 -13.91 -6.87
CA GLY A 22 9.80 -12.51 -6.55
C GLY A 22 9.84 -11.62 -7.79
N ALA A 23 9.61 -10.32 -7.60
CA ALA A 23 9.79 -9.35 -8.66
C ALA A 23 11.29 -8.97 -8.74
N ALA A 24 11.99 -9.40 -9.80
CA ALA A 24 13.39 -9.04 -10.04
C ALA A 24 13.59 -7.58 -10.50
N THR A 25 12.61 -6.71 -10.26
CA THR A 25 12.51 -5.34 -10.76
C THR A 25 12.93 -4.29 -9.71
N GLY A 26 13.25 -4.74 -8.50
CA GLY A 26 13.50 -3.89 -7.34
C GLY A 26 12.22 -3.28 -6.76
N TRP A 27 12.37 -2.49 -5.70
CA TRP A 27 11.24 -1.87 -4.98
C TRP A 27 10.55 -0.75 -5.78
N THR A 28 11.19 -0.20 -6.80
CA THR A 28 10.64 0.89 -7.62
C THR A 28 9.81 0.43 -8.81
N LEU A 29 9.85 -0.86 -9.19
CA LEU A 29 9.10 -1.43 -10.31
C LEU A 29 9.27 -0.62 -11.62
N TYR A 30 10.52 -0.46 -12.09
CA TYR A 30 10.77 0.34 -13.30
C TYR A 30 10.22 -0.33 -14.58
N PRO A 31 9.53 0.42 -15.47
CA PRO A 31 8.77 -0.12 -16.59
C PRO A 31 9.49 -1.07 -17.55
N PRO A 32 10.73 -0.79 -18.03
CA PRO A 32 11.39 -1.70 -18.95
C PRO A 32 11.67 -3.06 -18.30
N LEU A 33 12.13 -3.08 -17.04
CA LEU A 33 12.46 -4.31 -16.33
C LEU A 33 11.21 -5.03 -15.79
N SER A 34 10.15 -4.29 -15.46
CA SER A 34 8.86 -4.83 -15.02
C SER A 34 7.91 -5.16 -16.17
N SER A 35 8.31 -4.93 -17.42
CA SER A 35 7.51 -5.31 -18.58
C SER A 35 7.60 -6.82 -18.83
N TYR A 36 6.57 -7.35 -19.50
CA TYR A 36 6.45 -8.77 -19.83
C TYR A 36 7.68 -9.35 -20.55
N GLY A 37 8.43 -8.53 -21.29
CA GLY A 37 9.63 -8.99 -22.02
C GLY A 37 10.84 -9.31 -21.14
N PHE A 38 10.93 -8.72 -19.95
CA PHE A 38 12.05 -8.92 -19.01
C PHE A 38 11.62 -9.63 -17.73
N SER A 39 10.36 -9.46 -17.32
CA SER A 39 9.77 -10.15 -16.18
C SER A 39 8.38 -10.64 -16.57
N SER A 40 8.31 -11.89 -17.06
CA SER A 40 7.06 -12.55 -17.48
C SER A 40 6.36 -13.30 -16.35
N GLY A 41 6.90 -13.24 -15.13
CA GLY A 41 6.39 -13.96 -13.98
C GLY A 41 5.18 -13.26 -13.34
N ILE A 42 4.22 -14.05 -12.84
CA ILE A 42 3.07 -13.56 -12.07
C ILE A 42 3.48 -12.84 -10.77
N SER A 43 4.74 -12.96 -10.36
CA SER A 43 5.30 -12.29 -9.18
C SER A 43 5.20 -10.77 -9.26
N VAL A 44 5.41 -10.17 -10.44
CA VAL A 44 5.29 -8.71 -10.63
C VAL A 44 3.85 -8.27 -10.43
N ASP A 45 2.88 -8.99 -10.99
CA ASP A 45 1.45 -8.68 -10.86
C ASP A 45 1.01 -8.73 -9.40
N LEU A 46 1.43 -9.77 -8.66
CA LEU A 46 1.16 -9.91 -7.23
C LEU A 46 1.81 -8.79 -6.42
N MET A 47 3.02 -8.36 -6.77
CA MET A 47 3.68 -7.24 -6.10
C MET A 47 2.95 -5.92 -6.34
N ILE A 48 2.51 -5.67 -7.57
CA ILE A 48 1.70 -4.48 -7.91
C ILE A 48 0.38 -4.51 -7.12
N LEU A 49 -0.32 -5.65 -7.10
CA LEU A 49 -1.58 -5.81 -6.37
C LEU A 49 -1.37 -5.56 -4.86
N SER A 50 -0.32 -6.13 -4.27
CA SER A 50 0.03 -5.92 -2.86
C SER A 50 0.23 -4.43 -2.54
N LEU A 51 1.01 -3.72 -3.34
CA LEU A 51 1.28 -2.30 -3.14
C LEU A 51 0.01 -1.44 -3.26
N HIS A 52 -0.92 -1.80 -4.16
CA HIS A 52 -2.22 -1.12 -4.24
C HIS A 52 -3.03 -1.31 -2.96
N VAL A 53 -3.13 -2.54 -2.44
CA VAL A 53 -3.88 -2.82 -1.20
C VAL A 53 -3.22 -2.10 0.00
N ALA A 54 -1.89 -2.08 0.07
CA ALA A 54 -1.16 -1.32 1.09
C ALA A 54 -1.40 0.19 0.96
N GLY A 55 -1.44 0.74 -0.26
CA GLY A 55 -1.75 2.14 -0.54
C GLY A 55 -3.15 2.53 -0.09
N LEU A 56 -4.16 1.70 -0.38
CA LEU A 56 -5.54 1.93 0.08
C LEU A 56 -5.63 1.93 1.62
N SER A 57 -4.92 1.02 2.29
CA SER A 57 -4.82 1.03 3.75
C SER A 57 -4.26 2.36 4.28
N SER A 58 -3.17 2.85 3.68
CA SER A 58 -2.50 4.10 4.08
C SER A 58 -3.37 5.34 3.91
N ILE A 59 -4.10 5.43 2.78
CA ILE A 59 -5.01 6.56 2.52
C ILE A 59 -6.14 6.58 3.57
N LEU A 60 -6.77 5.43 3.84
CA LEU A 60 -7.84 5.34 4.83
C LEU A 60 -7.37 5.65 6.25
N ALA A 61 -6.18 5.19 6.63
CA ALA A 61 -5.57 5.51 7.91
C ALA A 61 -5.25 7.00 8.03
N SER A 62 -4.74 7.62 6.96
CA SER A 62 -4.42 9.05 6.92
C SER A 62 -5.66 9.93 7.07
N ILE A 63 -6.75 9.60 6.37
CA ILE A 63 -8.03 10.32 6.50
C ILE A 63 -8.56 10.22 7.94
N ASN A 64 -8.48 9.04 8.55
CA ASN A 64 -8.91 8.83 9.94
C ASN A 64 -8.09 9.70 10.91
N MET A 65 -6.76 9.69 10.78
CA MET A 65 -5.89 10.54 11.61
C MET A 65 -6.17 12.03 11.40
N MET A 66 -6.34 12.47 10.16
CA MET A 66 -6.65 13.87 9.86
C MET A 66 -7.98 14.31 10.47
N SER A 67 -9.02 13.47 10.38
CA SER A 67 -10.31 13.75 11.02
C SER A 67 -10.23 13.76 12.55
N THR A 68 -9.39 12.92 13.15
CA THR A 68 -9.18 12.87 14.60
C THR A 68 -8.51 14.14 15.08
N VAL A 69 -7.42 14.54 14.41
CA VAL A 69 -6.69 15.77 14.71
C VAL A 69 -7.62 16.97 14.59
N TRP A 70 -8.37 17.09 13.50
CA TRP A 70 -9.34 18.18 13.31
C TRP A 70 -10.45 18.19 14.36
N GLY A 71 -10.99 17.02 14.71
CA GLY A 71 -12.00 16.87 15.76
C GLY A 71 -11.50 17.40 17.10
N VAL A 72 -10.27 17.03 17.48
CA VAL A 72 -9.62 17.50 18.72
C VAL A 72 -9.39 19.01 18.70
N TYR A 73 -8.87 19.58 17.60
CA TYR A 73 -8.70 21.04 17.48
C TYR A 73 -10.02 21.80 17.68
N LYS A 74 -11.10 21.29 17.06
CA LYS A 74 -12.44 21.87 17.19
C LYS A 74 -12.94 21.82 18.63
N GLU A 75 -12.75 20.71 19.34
CA GLU A 75 -13.15 20.58 20.75
C GLU A 75 -12.34 21.49 21.68
N MET A 76 -11.06 21.70 21.40
CA MET A 76 -10.19 22.57 22.19
C MET A 76 -10.41 24.06 21.93
N GLY A 77 -11.26 24.44 20.95
CA GLY A 77 -11.50 25.83 20.59
C GLY A 77 -10.26 26.53 20.01
N VAL A 78 -9.27 25.76 19.56
CA VAL A 78 -8.05 26.28 18.95
C VAL A 78 -8.35 26.58 17.49
N SER A 79 -8.30 27.85 17.10
CA SER A 79 -8.40 28.25 15.70
C SER A 79 -7.17 27.77 14.95
N VAL A 80 -7.38 26.95 13.94
CA VAL A 80 -6.36 26.63 12.95
C VAL A 80 -6.29 27.84 12.02
N GLU A 81 -5.39 28.77 12.33
CA GLU A 81 -4.97 29.82 11.38
C GLU A 81 -4.17 29.21 10.23
#